data_AF-A0A6S7KIX2-F1
#
_entry.id   AF-A0A6S7KIX2-F1
#
_cell.length_a   1.000
_cell.length_b   1.000
_cell.length_c   1.000
_cell.angle_alpha   90.00
_cell.angle_beta   90.00
_cell.angle_gamma   90.00
#
_symmetry.space_group_name_H-M   'P 1'
#
loop_
_entity.id
_entity.type
_entity.pdbx_description
1 polymer ?
#
loop_
_entity_poly.entity_id
_entity_poly.type
_entity_poly.pdbx_seq_one_letter_code
_entity_poly.pdbx_strand_id
1 'polypeptide(L)'
;MEQFVQLRVNEIRSLICSSSWRHCPGVDNPADIPTRSIKCSELGQCELWRNGPTWLSEELQPNDELIDEPSPSDECLRELKKKPHHSPTALITEATGQSVKELINIATFSNYHRLLRVTVYVLRFVRKLKANVKRRADKSQERLKNSWPEEINEAETLWLKEMQTSLPGHLRYQDWSR
;
A
#
# COMPACT_ATOMS: atom_id res chain seq x y z
N MET A 1 22.79 22.12 1.28
CA MET A 1 22.11 21.50 0.11
C MET A 1 23.10 20.98 -0.93
N GLU A 2 24.26 21.63 -1.12
CA GLU A 2 25.26 21.23 -2.14
C GLU A 2 25.88 19.84 -1.94
N GLN A 3 26.15 19.41 -0.71
CA GLN A 3 26.78 18.10 -0.47
C GLN A 3 25.91 16.93 -0.95
N PHE A 4 24.59 16.98 -0.75
CA PHE A 4 23.69 15.92 -1.20
C PHE A 4 23.65 15.82 -2.74
N VAL A 5 23.52 16.97 -3.42
CA VAL A 5 23.51 17.03 -4.89
C VAL A 5 24.83 16.50 -5.45
N GLN A 6 25.97 16.92 -4.88
CA GLN A 6 27.28 16.47 -5.34
C GLN A 6 27.50 14.96 -5.14
N LEU A 7 27.09 14.42 -3.98
CA LEU A 7 27.18 12.99 -3.70
C LEU A 7 26.35 12.18 -4.71
N ARG A 8 25.13 12.63 -5.01
CA ARG A 8 24.26 11.96 -5.99
C ARG A 8 24.78 12.08 -7.43
N VAL A 9 25.28 13.23 -7.83
CA VAL A 9 25.89 13.41 -9.16
C VAL A 9 27.11 12.50 -9.33
N ASN A 10 27.94 12.37 -8.29
CA ASN A 10 29.09 11.48 -8.31
C ASN A 10 28.67 10.00 -8.38
N GLU A 11 27.66 9.61 -7.60
CA GLU A 11 27.09 8.27 -7.62
C GLU A 11 26.59 7.90 -9.02
N ILE A 12 25.75 8.73 -9.65
CA ILE A 12 25.21 8.46 -11.00
C ILE A 12 26.34 8.39 -12.04
N ARG A 13 27.31 9.31 -11.98
CA ARG A 13 28.48 9.31 -12.88
C ARG A 13 29.39 8.10 -12.68
N SER A 14 29.39 7.49 -11.49
CA SER A 14 30.14 6.24 -11.23
C SER A 14 29.44 5.00 -11.77
N LEU A 15 28.11 5.06 -11.95
CA LEU A 15 27.29 3.93 -12.41
C LEU A 15 27.12 3.88 -13.93
N ILE A 16 27.13 5.03 -14.61
CA ILE A 16 26.84 5.11 -16.05
C ILE A 16 27.92 5.92 -16.76
N CYS A 17 28.46 5.36 -17.85
CA CYS A 17 29.45 6.04 -18.67
C CYS A 17 28.90 7.35 -19.25
N SER A 18 29.74 8.40 -19.29
CA SER A 18 29.35 9.70 -19.86
C SER A 18 28.87 9.63 -21.32
N SER A 19 29.32 8.64 -22.10
CA SER A 19 28.90 8.45 -23.49
C SER A 19 27.45 7.97 -23.63
N SER A 20 26.86 7.44 -22.56
CA SER A 20 25.47 6.96 -22.54
C SER A 20 24.44 8.07 -22.32
N TRP A 21 24.88 9.30 -22.04
CA TRP A 21 23.99 10.42 -21.74
C TRP A 21 23.55 11.10 -23.03
N ARG A 22 22.24 11.22 -23.24
CA ARG A 22 21.65 11.95 -24.37
C ARG A 22 20.82 13.13 -23.87
N HIS A 23 20.77 14.18 -24.68
CA HIS A 23 19.95 15.35 -24.39
C HIS A 23 18.48 15.07 -24.75
N CYS A 24 17.57 15.25 -23.78
CA CYS A 24 16.13 15.25 -24.01
C CYS A 24 15.64 16.70 -24.16
N PRO A 25 15.06 17.11 -25.31
CA PRO A 25 14.44 18.42 -25.45
C PRO A 25 13.37 18.67 -24.38
N GLY A 26 13.30 19.89 -23.84
CA GLY A 26 12.35 20.21 -22.75
C GLY A 26 10.88 19.99 -23.10
N VAL A 27 10.50 20.15 -24.38
CA VAL A 27 9.15 19.86 -24.87
C VAL A 27 8.80 18.37 -24.84
N ASP A 28 9.82 17.51 -24.87
CA ASP A 28 9.71 16.06 -24.88
C ASP A 28 10.00 15.45 -23.50
N ASN A 29 10.29 16.27 -22.48
CA ASN A 29 10.60 15.79 -21.14
C ASN A 29 9.30 15.48 -20.36
N PRO A 30 8.94 14.20 -20.14
CA PRO A 30 7.73 13.89 -19.39
C PRO A 30 7.75 14.41 -17.95
N ALA A 31 8.94 14.55 -17.33
CA ALA A 31 9.06 15.07 -15.97
C ALA A 31 8.70 16.56 -15.83
N ASP A 32 8.70 17.32 -16.93
CA ASP A 32 8.26 18.72 -16.95
C ASP A 32 6.73 18.85 -16.81
N ILE A 33 5.97 17.80 -17.15
CA ILE A 33 4.50 17.83 -17.18
C ILE A 33 3.91 17.97 -15.77
N PRO A 34 4.25 17.11 -14.78
CA PRO A 34 3.71 17.26 -13.43
C PRO A 34 4.23 18.52 -12.71
N THR A 35 5.41 19.02 -13.07
CA THR A 35 5.97 20.24 -12.46
C THR A 35 5.26 21.51 -12.91
N ARG A 36 4.46 21.46 -13.98
CA ARG A 36 3.64 22.57 -14.52
C ARG A 36 2.20 22.61 -13.99
N SER A 37 1.91 21.90 -12.90
CA SER A 37 0.60 21.92 -12.20
C SER A 37 -0.59 21.44 -13.03
N ILE A 38 -0.43 20.31 -13.73
CA ILE A 38 -1.52 19.59 -14.40
C ILE A 38 -2.38 18.80 -13.38
N LYS A 39 -3.68 18.63 -13.64
CA LYS A 39 -4.53 17.78 -12.79
C LYS A 39 -4.19 16.31 -12.95
N CYS A 40 -4.34 15.51 -11.90
CA CYS A 40 -4.10 14.06 -11.96
C CYS A 40 -4.92 13.35 -13.05
N SER A 41 -6.16 13.78 -13.29
CA SER A 41 -7.03 13.22 -14.33
C SER A 41 -6.49 13.48 -15.75
N GLU A 42 -5.90 14.66 -15.96
CA GLU A 42 -5.33 15.09 -17.24
C GLU A 42 -3.94 14.46 -17.44
N LEU A 43 -3.14 14.34 -16.38
CA LEU A 43 -1.87 13.61 -16.39
C LEU A 43 -2.08 12.14 -16.78
N GLY A 44 -3.16 11.54 -16.26
CA GLY A 44 -3.60 10.20 -16.62
C GLY A 44 -4.06 10.07 -18.08
N GLN A 45 -4.23 11.15 -18.85
CA GLN A 45 -4.56 11.07 -20.28
C GLN A 45 -3.39 11.52 -21.17
N CYS A 46 -2.30 12.02 -20.56
CA CYS A 46 -1.16 12.53 -21.28
C CYS A 46 -0.31 11.40 -21.86
N GLU A 47 -0.28 11.31 -23.19
CA GLU A 47 0.49 10.28 -23.91
C GLU A 47 1.99 10.42 -23.66
N LEU A 48 2.53 11.64 -23.67
CA LEU A 48 3.96 11.89 -23.41
C LEU A 48 4.37 11.43 -22.00
N TRP A 49 3.55 11.65 -20.97
CA TRP A 49 3.81 11.16 -19.61
C TRP A 49 3.75 9.63 -19.51
N ARG A 50 2.80 9.01 -20.22
CA ARG A 50 2.54 7.57 -20.15
C ARG A 50 3.53 6.74 -20.95
N ASN A 51 3.80 7.18 -22.17
CA ASN A 51 4.53 6.41 -23.17
C ASN A 51 5.96 6.94 -23.36
N GLY A 52 6.25 8.15 -22.87
CA GLY A 52 7.49 8.84 -23.19
C GLY A 52 7.47 9.41 -24.62
N PRO A 53 8.58 10.07 -25.02
CA PRO A 53 8.72 10.60 -26.36
C PRO A 53 8.92 9.48 -27.40
N THR A 54 8.39 9.67 -28.60
CA THR A 54 8.37 8.64 -29.66
C THR A 54 9.78 8.24 -30.12
N TRP A 55 10.70 9.22 -30.21
CA TRP A 55 12.09 8.96 -30.60
C TRP A 55 12.81 8.01 -29.66
N LEU A 56 12.45 7.97 -28.37
CA LEU A 56 13.06 7.02 -27.41
C LEU A 56 12.65 5.57 -27.70
N SER A 57 11.46 5.36 -28.29
CA SER A 57 10.97 4.04 -28.67
C SER A 57 11.46 3.59 -30.05
N GLU A 58 11.78 4.55 -30.92
CA GLU A 58 12.23 4.30 -32.30
C GLU A 58 13.76 4.14 -32.39
N GLU A 59 14.50 4.70 -31.43
CA GLU A 59 15.96 4.73 -31.38
C GLU A 59 16.52 3.57 -30.52
N LEU A 60 16.29 2.32 -30.95
CA LEU A 60 17.24 1.25 -30.68
C LEU A 60 18.17 1.18 -31.89
N GLN A 61 19.16 2.09 -31.94
CA GLN A 61 20.14 2.06 -33.01
C GLN A 61 21.02 0.81 -32.86
N PRO A 62 21.45 0.14 -33.94
CA PRO A 62 22.27 -1.08 -33.86
C PRO A 62 23.61 -0.94 -33.11
N ASN A 63 24.03 0.31 -32.84
CA ASN A 63 25.25 0.67 -32.12
C ASN A 63 25.00 1.11 -30.67
N ASP A 64 23.77 1.03 -30.17
CA ASP A 64 23.54 1.11 -28.73
C ASP A 64 24.06 -0.19 -28.14
N GLU A 65 25.36 -0.21 -27.81
CA GLU A 65 25.93 -1.20 -26.91
C GLU A 65 24.97 -1.27 -25.73
N LEU A 66 24.31 -2.42 -25.58
CA LEU A 66 23.43 -2.69 -24.46
C LEU A 66 24.24 -2.34 -23.22
N ILE A 67 23.90 -1.20 -22.61
CA ILE A 67 24.54 -0.77 -21.38
C ILE A 67 24.26 -1.93 -20.43
N ASP A 68 25.32 -2.58 -19.98
CA ASP A 68 25.21 -3.68 -19.03
C ASP A 68 24.46 -3.11 -17.84
N GLU A 69 23.15 -3.43 -17.72
CA GLU A 69 22.32 -2.78 -16.72
C GLU A 69 22.95 -3.12 -15.37
N PRO A 70 23.41 -2.12 -14.60
CA PRO A 70 24.01 -2.41 -13.32
C PRO A 70 22.97 -3.16 -12.50
N SER A 71 23.34 -4.35 -12.00
CA SER A 71 22.43 -5.15 -11.19
C SER A 71 21.81 -4.25 -10.12
N PRO A 72 20.47 -4.28 -9.95
CA PRO A 72 19.81 -3.45 -8.96
C PRO A 72 20.45 -3.71 -7.60
N SER A 73 20.73 -2.63 -6.86
CA SER A 73 21.29 -2.72 -5.51
C SER A 73 20.32 -3.44 -4.57
N ASP A 74 20.83 -3.99 -3.46
CA ASP A 74 19.97 -4.61 -2.43
C ASP A 74 18.92 -3.63 -1.88
N GLU A 75 19.25 -2.34 -1.82
CA GLU A 75 18.30 -1.28 -1.45
C GLU A 75 17.21 -1.13 -2.51
N CYS A 76 17.57 -1.08 -3.80
CA CYS A 76 16.62 -1.06 -4.91
C CYS A 76 15.72 -2.29 -4.89
N LEU A 77 16.26 -3.49 -4.63
CA LEU A 77 15.48 -4.73 -4.54
C LEU A 77 14.52 -4.75 -3.34
N ARG A 78 14.87 -4.08 -2.23
CA ARG A 78 13.97 -3.92 -1.06
C ARG A 78 12.86 -2.91 -1.35
N GLU A 79 13.16 -1.84 -2.07
CA GLU A 79 12.19 -0.81 -2.45
C GLU A 79 11.32 -1.20 -3.65
N LEU A 80 11.81 -2.11 -4.49
CA LEU A 80 11.05 -2.80 -5.52
C LEU A 80 10.00 -3.63 -4.80
N LYS A 81 8.92 -2.96 -4.40
CA LYS A 81 7.67 -3.58 -3.98
C LYS A 81 7.38 -4.57 -5.10
N LYS A 82 7.52 -5.88 -4.81
CA LYS A 82 6.95 -6.96 -5.61
C LYS A 82 5.67 -6.39 -6.16
N LYS A 83 5.56 -6.19 -7.49
CA LYS A 83 4.44 -5.51 -8.13
C LYS A 83 3.23 -5.73 -7.25
N PRO A 84 2.71 -4.71 -6.55
CA PRO A 84 1.41 -4.90 -5.99
C PRO A 84 0.57 -5.12 -7.25
N HIS A 85 0.26 -6.38 -7.54
CA HIS A 85 -1.09 -6.69 -7.89
C HIS A 85 -1.87 -5.96 -6.81
N HIS A 86 -2.29 -4.75 -7.12
CA HIS A 86 -3.36 -4.06 -6.44
C HIS A 86 -4.65 -4.84 -6.78
N SER A 87 -4.65 -6.16 -6.60
CA SER A 87 -5.76 -6.74 -5.91
C SER A 87 -5.63 -6.10 -4.53
N PRO A 88 -6.56 -5.22 -4.10
CA PRO A 88 -6.63 -4.93 -2.69
C PRO A 88 -6.67 -6.31 -2.04
N THR A 89 -5.66 -6.64 -1.23
CA THR A 89 -5.66 -7.89 -0.46
C THR A 89 -6.79 -7.72 0.55
N ALA A 90 -8.02 -7.89 0.05
CA ALA A 90 -9.17 -8.19 0.84
C ALA A 90 -8.73 -9.43 1.60
N LEU A 91 -8.66 -9.32 2.91
CA LEU A 91 -8.59 -10.49 3.76
C LEU A 91 -9.96 -11.13 3.65
N ILE A 92 -10.22 -11.79 2.51
CA ILE A 92 -11.45 -12.53 2.23
C ILE A 92 -11.43 -13.67 3.24
N THR A 93 -12.06 -13.42 4.37
CA THR A 93 -12.28 -14.40 5.40
C THR A 93 -13.78 -14.68 5.34
N GLU A 94 -14.16 -15.93 5.15
CA GLU A 94 -15.54 -16.35 5.34
C GLU A 94 -15.96 -15.98 6.76
N ALA A 95 -16.97 -15.12 6.89
CA ALA A 95 -17.46 -14.64 8.16
C ALA A 95 -18.12 -15.79 8.93
N THR A 96 -17.34 -16.49 9.75
CA THR A 96 -17.87 -17.45 10.71
C THR A 96 -18.27 -16.71 11.99
N GLY A 97 -19.46 -16.09 11.96
CA GLY A 97 -20.14 -15.54 13.15
C GLY A 97 -20.67 -14.11 13.01
N GLN A 98 -21.40 -13.68 14.05
CA GLN A 98 -22.00 -12.34 14.20
C GLN A 98 -20.99 -11.22 13.88
N SER A 99 -21.43 -10.25 13.06
CA SER A 99 -20.62 -9.11 12.62
C SER A 99 -20.33 -8.14 13.77
N VAL A 100 -19.13 -7.55 13.79
CA VAL A 100 -18.77 -6.50 14.77
C VAL A 100 -19.63 -5.25 14.60
N LYS A 101 -20.14 -4.97 13.38
CA LYS A 101 -21.06 -3.85 13.12
C LYS A 101 -22.39 -3.99 13.86
N GLU A 102 -22.85 -5.22 14.12
CA GLU A 102 -24.08 -5.46 14.89
C GLU A 102 -23.91 -5.09 16.36
N LEU A 103 -22.68 -5.17 16.88
CA LEU A 103 -22.37 -4.91 18.28
C LEU A 103 -21.95 -3.46 18.55
N ILE A 104 -21.28 -2.84 17.57
CA ILE A 104 -20.69 -1.51 17.72
C ILE A 104 -21.07 -0.66 16.51
N ASN A 105 -21.88 0.37 16.75
CA ASN A 105 -22.20 1.35 15.72
C ASN A 105 -21.00 2.29 15.49
N ILE A 106 -20.28 2.08 14.39
CA ILE A 106 -19.08 2.85 14.03
C ILE A 106 -19.37 4.35 13.87
N ALA A 107 -20.57 4.74 13.44
CA ALA A 107 -20.95 6.13 13.20
C ALA A 107 -20.99 6.98 14.49
N THR A 108 -20.99 6.33 15.65
CA THR A 108 -20.95 7.01 16.96
C THR A 108 -19.54 7.43 17.39
N PHE A 109 -18.50 7.05 16.63
CA PHE A 109 -17.11 7.32 16.93
C PHE A 109 -16.50 8.32 15.95
N SER A 110 -16.03 9.45 16.45
CA SER A 110 -15.24 10.44 15.70
C SER A 110 -13.72 10.23 15.81
N ASN A 111 -13.28 9.25 16.60
CA ASN A 111 -11.86 8.97 16.85
C ASN A 111 -11.57 7.47 16.68
N TYR A 112 -10.66 7.17 15.76
CA TYR A 112 -10.25 5.80 15.43
C TYR A 112 -9.67 5.04 16.64
N HIS A 113 -8.75 5.65 17.38
CA HIS A 113 -8.18 5.00 18.56
C HIS A 113 -9.22 4.74 19.65
N ARG A 114 -10.22 5.62 19.80
CA ARG A 114 -11.34 5.39 20.72
C ARG A 114 -12.16 4.18 20.30
N LEU A 115 -12.46 4.04 19.00
CA LEU A 115 -13.15 2.86 18.45
C LEU A 115 -12.39 1.56 18.76
N LEU A 116 -11.08 1.53 18.49
CA LEU A 116 -10.25 0.35 18.76
C LEU A 116 -10.27 -0.03 20.25
N ARG A 117 -10.09 0.95 21.15
CA ARG A 117 -10.11 0.71 22.59
C ARG A 117 -11.45 0.15 23.06
N VAL A 118 -12.58 0.72 22.61
CA VAL A 118 -13.91 0.19 22.95
C VAL A 118 -14.10 -1.22 22.43
N THR A 119 -13.66 -1.49 21.20
CA THR A 119 -13.71 -2.82 20.60
C THR A 119 -12.92 -3.84 21.45
N VAL A 120 -11.72 -3.50 21.90
CA VAL A 120 -10.93 -4.34 22.83
C VAL A 120 -11.70 -4.64 24.12
N TYR A 121 -12.34 -3.65 24.73
CA TYR A 121 -13.13 -3.89 25.95
C TYR A 121 -14.34 -4.81 25.71
N VAL A 122 -15.04 -4.64 24.59
CA VAL A 122 -16.16 -5.51 24.20
C VAL A 122 -15.66 -6.94 23.98
N LEU A 123 -14.58 -7.14 23.23
CA LEU A 123 -13.99 -8.46 23.00
C LEU A 123 -13.53 -9.12 24.30
N ARG A 124 -12.88 -8.38 25.21
CA ARG A 124 -12.52 -8.86 26.55
C ARG A 124 -13.76 -9.30 27.34
N PHE A 125 -14.85 -8.54 27.27
CA PHE A 125 -16.10 -8.89 27.94
C PHE A 125 -16.72 -10.17 27.37
N VAL A 126 -16.80 -10.28 26.04
CA VAL A 126 -17.29 -11.49 25.34
C VAL A 126 -16.45 -12.71 25.70
N ARG A 127 -15.11 -12.59 25.71
CA ARG A 127 -14.21 -13.68 26.13
C ARG A 127 -14.44 -14.09 27.58
N LYS A 128 -14.68 -13.14 28.48
CA LYS A 128 -15.04 -13.44 29.89
C LYS A 128 -16.37 -14.20 29.98
N LEU A 129 -17.40 -13.80 29.23
CA LEU A 129 -18.68 -14.51 29.19
C LEU A 129 -18.50 -15.94 28.65
N LYS A 130 -17.82 -16.10 27.51
CA LYS A 130 -17.54 -17.42 26.92
C LYS A 130 -16.73 -18.32 27.86
N ALA A 131 -15.72 -17.77 28.54
CA ALA A 131 -14.92 -18.50 29.52
C ALA A 131 -15.75 -18.90 30.77
N ASN A 132 -16.68 -18.05 31.21
CA ASN A 132 -17.57 -18.38 32.33
C ASN A 132 -18.57 -19.49 31.96
N VAL A 133 -19.04 -19.52 30.70
CA VAL A 133 -19.87 -20.63 30.19
C VAL A 133 -19.04 -21.93 30.11
N LYS A 134 -17.80 -21.86 29.60
CA LYS A 134 -16.90 -23.03 29.52
C LYS A 134 -16.41 -23.54 30.87
N ARG A 135 -16.18 -22.68 31.87
CA ARG A 135 -15.81 -23.11 33.25
C ARG A 135 -16.88 -23.95 33.94
N ARG A 136 -18.14 -23.85 33.52
CA ARG A 136 -19.19 -24.77 33.98
C ARG A 136 -19.07 -26.16 33.36
N ALA A 137 -18.32 -26.31 32.27
CA ALA A 137 -18.14 -27.53 31.51
C ALA A 137 -16.77 -28.20 31.71
N ASP A 138 -15.68 -27.46 31.99
CA ASP A 138 -14.36 -28.05 32.24
C ASP A 138 -13.43 -27.16 33.08
N LYS A 139 -12.59 -27.75 33.94
CA LYS A 139 -11.77 -27.05 34.96
C LYS A 139 -10.38 -26.62 34.50
N SER A 140 -9.97 -26.96 33.29
CA SER A 140 -8.66 -26.59 32.73
C SER A 140 -8.83 -25.50 31.67
N GLN A 141 -8.63 -24.23 32.04
CA GLN A 141 -8.40 -23.22 31.01
C GLN A 141 -7.31 -22.22 31.40
N GLU A 142 -6.25 -22.30 30.62
CA GLU A 142 -5.12 -21.39 30.56
C GLU A 142 -5.61 -19.99 30.13
N ARG A 143 -5.24 -18.96 30.89
CA ARG A 143 -5.56 -17.58 30.56
C ARG A 143 -4.69 -17.15 29.38
N LEU A 144 -5.28 -16.99 28.20
CA LEU A 144 -4.63 -16.30 27.10
C LEU A 144 -4.39 -14.85 27.53
N LYS A 145 -3.17 -14.53 27.97
CA LYS A 145 -2.72 -13.18 28.28
C LYS A 145 -2.23 -12.53 27.00
N ASN A 146 -3.14 -12.04 26.18
CA ASN A 146 -2.76 -11.19 25.06
C ASN A 146 -2.29 -9.83 25.62
N SER A 147 -1.22 -9.29 25.05
CA SER A 147 -0.75 -7.96 25.40
C SER A 147 -1.66 -6.89 24.79
N TRP A 148 -1.70 -5.69 25.39
CA TRP A 148 -2.54 -4.59 24.89
C TRP A 148 -2.29 -4.26 23.39
N PRO A 149 -1.05 -4.21 22.88
CA PRO A 149 -0.80 -3.99 21.46
C PRO A 149 -1.40 -5.07 20.56
N GLU A 150 -1.36 -6.33 20.98
CA GLU A 150 -1.92 -7.46 20.22
C GLU A 150 -3.45 -7.37 20.15
N GLU A 151 -4.10 -7.01 21.25
CA GLU A 151 -5.55 -6.82 21.28
C GLU A 151 -6.00 -5.63 20.41
N ILE A 152 -5.21 -4.55 20.38
CA ILE A 152 -5.47 -3.41 19.51
C ILE A 152 -5.33 -3.82 18.03
N ASN A 153 -4.27 -4.56 17.69
CA ASN A 153 -4.06 -5.08 16.33
C ASN A 153 -5.17 -6.05 15.90
N GLU A 154 -5.65 -6.89 16.81
CA GLU A 154 -6.80 -7.77 16.57
C GLU A 154 -8.08 -6.95 16.30
N ALA A 155 -8.35 -5.93 17.11
CA ALA A 155 -9.49 -5.03 16.92
C ALA A 155 -9.42 -4.29 15.57
N GLU A 156 -8.25 -3.81 15.19
CA GLU A 156 -8.00 -3.17 13.89
C GLU A 156 -8.24 -4.15 12.74
N THR A 157 -7.68 -5.36 12.83
CA THR A 157 -7.86 -6.40 11.82
C THR A 157 -9.32 -6.77 11.64
N LEU A 158 -10.10 -6.83 12.73
CA LEU A 158 -11.54 -7.10 12.67
C LEU A 158 -12.29 -6.01 11.92
N TRP A 159 -12.02 -4.73 12.20
CA TRP A 159 -12.65 -3.63 11.49
C TRP A 159 -12.24 -3.57 10.02
N LEU A 160 -10.98 -3.85 9.70
CA LEU A 160 -10.52 -3.91 8.31
C LEU A 160 -11.25 -5.00 7.53
N LYS A 161 -11.35 -6.21 8.08
CA LYS A 161 -12.12 -7.30 7.46
C LYS A 161 -13.58 -6.92 7.26
N GLU A 162 -14.18 -6.28 8.25
CA GLU A 162 -15.58 -5.84 8.23
C GLU A 162 -15.84 -4.69 7.23
N MET A 163 -14.86 -3.81 6.99
CA MET A 163 -14.96 -2.83 5.91
C MET A 163 -14.81 -3.50 4.54
N GLN A 164 -13.89 -4.45 4.44
CA GLN A 164 -13.64 -5.21 3.21
C GLN A 164 -14.84 -6.07 2.79
N THR A 165 -15.59 -6.66 3.73
CA THR A 165 -16.83 -7.41 3.41
C THR A 165 -17.92 -6.51 2.84
N SER A 166 -17.98 -5.23 3.23
CA SER A 166 -18.93 -4.25 2.67
C SER A 166 -18.47 -3.62 1.34
N LEU A 167 -17.23 -3.87 0.92
CA LEU A 167 -16.62 -3.20 -0.24
C LEU A 167 -17.20 -3.63 -1.60
N PRO A 168 -17.50 -4.92 -1.87
CA PRO A 168 -18.05 -5.35 -3.16
C PRO A 168 -19.42 -4.72 -3.51
N GLY A 169 -20.17 -4.25 -2.51
CA GLY A 169 -21.45 -3.56 -2.71
C GLY A 169 -21.32 -2.05 -2.93
N HIS A 170 -20.13 -1.47 -2.82
CA HIS A 170 -19.94 -0.03 -2.91
C HIS A 170 -19.75 0.43 -4.36
N LEU A 171 -20.51 1.44 -4.79
CA LEU A 171 -20.55 1.93 -6.17
C LEU A 171 -19.15 2.23 -6.76
N ARG A 172 -18.31 2.92 -5.98
CA ARG A 172 -16.92 3.27 -6.38
C ARG A 172 -15.96 2.07 -6.48
N TYR A 173 -16.28 0.94 -5.84
CA TYR A 173 -15.42 -0.24 -5.94
C TYR A 173 -15.48 -0.87 -7.34
N GLN A 174 -16.65 -0.79 -7.99
CA GLN A 174 -16.85 -1.29 -9.36
C GLN A 174 -16.04 -0.50 -10.40
N ASP A 175 -15.73 0.77 -10.12
CA ASP A 175 -14.90 1.63 -10.97
C ASP A 175 -13.40 1.31 -10.84
N TRP A 176 -12.96 0.82 -9.67
CA TRP A 176 -11.56 0.47 -9.40
C TRP A 176 -11.19 -0.95 -9.84
N SER A 177 -12.17 -1.81 -10.09
CA SER A 177 -11.96 -3.19 -10.54
C SER A 177 -11.85 -3.33 -12.07
N ARG A 178 -11.78 -2.24 -12.83
CA ARG A 178 -11.61 -2.23 -14.29
C ARG A 178 -10.18 -1.90 -14.71
#